data_AF-A0A7D6I957-F1
#
_entry.id   AF-A0A7D6I957-F1
#
_cell.length_a   1.000
_cell.length_b   1.000
_cell.length_c   1.000
_cell.angle_alpha   90.00
_cell.angle_beta   90.00
_cell.angle_gamma   90.00
#
_symmetry.space_group_name_H-M   'P 1'
#
loop_
_entity.id
_entity.type
_entity.pdbx_description
1 polymer ?
#
loop_
_entity_poly.entity_id
_entity_poly.type
_entity_poly.pdbx_seq_one_letter_code
_entity_poly.pdbx_strand_id
1 'polypeptide(L)'
;MHKWLKRGLFICLFGLVIEGSLTVPAIAVWYGWPTLSLTEICSELLKVRYSNDTLECRQPYPIGGPPFGGAPEAAGQHTARDDWGIQPHPRYDRIGFRQLVKIHDARIARQAKAIPAPHS
;
A
#
# COMPACT_ATOMS: atom_id res chain seq x y z
N MET A 1 -6.33 30.19 -43.55
CA MET A 1 -5.90 29.52 -42.32
C MET A 1 -4.39 29.29 -42.38
N HIS A 2 -3.58 29.93 -41.54
CA HIS A 2 -2.10 29.94 -41.67
C HIS A 2 -1.50 28.57 -41.32
N LYS A 3 -0.96 27.84 -42.30
CA LYS A 3 -0.47 26.43 -42.15
C LYS A 3 0.58 26.26 -41.05
N TRP A 4 1.41 27.29 -40.82
CA TRP A 4 2.43 27.28 -39.76
C TRP A 4 1.84 27.36 -38.35
N LEU A 5 0.78 28.14 -38.17
CA LEU A 5 0.11 28.21 -36.87
C LEU A 5 -0.53 26.86 -36.52
N LYS A 6 -1.14 26.20 -37.50
CA LYS A 6 -1.70 24.85 -37.32
C LYS A 6 -0.62 23.83 -36.93
N ARG A 7 0.56 23.89 -37.55
CA ARG A 7 1.69 23.00 -37.19
C ARG A 7 2.22 23.28 -35.79
N GLY A 8 2.40 24.55 -35.42
CA GLY A 8 2.82 24.93 -34.08
C GLY A 8 1.82 24.45 -33.01
N LEU A 9 0.53 24.64 -33.26
CA LEU A 9 -0.52 24.16 -32.36
C LEU A 9 -0.48 22.64 -32.18
N PHE A 10 -0.30 21.87 -33.26
CA PHE A 10 -0.19 20.41 -33.20
C PHE A 10 1.00 19.94 -32.37
N ILE A 11 2.15 20.62 -32.48
CA ILE A 11 3.34 20.29 -31.68
C ILE A 11 3.08 20.56 -30.20
N CYS A 12 2.50 21.71 -29.85
CA CYS A 12 2.15 22.01 -28.46
C CYS A 12 1.14 21.01 -27.89
N LEU A 13 0.12 20.63 -28.68
CA LEU A 13 -0.88 19.65 -28.25
C LEU A 13 -0.24 18.29 -27.96
N PHE A 14 0.68 17.85 -28.82
CA PHE A 14 1.41 16.61 -28.64
C PHE A 14 2.33 16.66 -27.41
N GLY A 15 3.00 17.80 -27.18
CA GLY A 15 3.79 18.04 -25.98
C GLY A 15 2.98 17.89 -24.69
N LEU A 16 1.79 18.50 -24.62
CA LEU A 16 0.88 18.38 -23.47
C LEU A 16 0.42 16.94 -23.22
N VAL A 17 0.17 16.17 -24.28
CA VAL A 17 -0.20 14.75 -24.14
C VAL A 17 0.97 13.94 -23.61
N ILE A 18 2.18 14.16 -24.09
CA ILE A 18 3.38 13.48 -23.58
C ILE A 18 3.61 13.82 -22.11
N GLU A 19 3.57 15.11 -21.77
CA GLU A 19 3.75 15.58 -20.40
C GLU A 19 2.72 14.93 -19.45
N GLY A 20 1.43 15.00 -19.79
CA GLY A 20 0.37 14.42 -18.97
C GLY A 20 0.44 12.89 -18.88
N SER A 21 0.69 12.21 -19.99
CA SER A 21 0.73 10.73 -20.04
C SER A 21 1.95 10.13 -19.34
N LEU A 22 3.08 10.85 -19.26
CA LEU A 22 4.28 10.37 -18.59
C LEU A 22 4.36 10.79 -17.12
N THR A 23 3.65 11.84 -16.71
CA THR A 23 3.69 12.31 -15.32
C THR A 23 3.18 11.25 -14.33
N VAL A 24 2.00 10.65 -14.59
CA VAL A 24 1.42 9.65 -13.67
C VAL A 24 2.28 8.37 -13.60
N PRO A 25 2.71 7.75 -14.71
CA PRO A 25 3.64 6.62 -14.67
C PRO A 25 4.96 6.95 -13.98
N ALA A 26 5.54 8.13 -14.20
CA ALA A 26 6.78 8.53 -13.55
C ALA A 26 6.61 8.66 -12.02
N ILE A 27 5.51 9.28 -11.57
CA ILE A 27 5.15 9.37 -10.15
C ILE A 27 4.91 7.98 -9.56
N ALA A 28 4.17 7.11 -10.26
CA ALA A 28 3.91 5.75 -9.80
C ALA A 28 5.21 4.94 -9.66
N VAL A 29 6.13 5.05 -10.63
CA VAL A 29 7.46 4.44 -10.51
C VAL A 29 8.19 5.02 -9.31
N TRP A 30 8.23 6.34 -9.12
CA TRP A 30 9.00 7.02 -8.06
C TRP A 30 8.48 6.76 -6.64
N TYR A 31 7.17 6.87 -6.40
CA TYR A 31 6.55 6.62 -5.09
C TYR A 31 6.33 5.14 -4.79
N GLY A 32 6.29 4.30 -5.82
CA GLY A 32 6.07 2.86 -5.72
C GLY A 32 4.86 2.42 -6.52
N TRP A 33 5.06 1.45 -7.41
CA TRP A 33 4.02 0.95 -8.28
C TRP A 33 2.95 0.20 -7.47
N PRO A 34 1.65 0.49 -7.64
CA PRO A 34 0.58 -0.12 -6.85
C PRO A 34 0.37 -1.58 -7.27
N THR A 35 1.20 -2.48 -6.75
CA THR A 35 1.06 -3.93 -6.96
C THR A 35 0.11 -4.58 -5.96
N LEU A 36 -0.13 -3.94 -4.81
CA LEU A 36 -1.03 -4.40 -3.77
C LEU A 36 -2.40 -3.71 -3.88
N SER A 37 -3.47 -4.46 -3.67
CA SER A 37 -4.83 -3.94 -3.50
C SER A 37 -4.99 -3.17 -2.19
N LEU A 38 -6.01 -2.32 -2.08
CA LEU A 38 -6.27 -1.55 -0.85
C LEU A 38 -6.46 -2.44 0.38
N THR A 39 -7.11 -3.60 0.21
CA THR A 39 -7.30 -4.56 1.30
C THR A 39 -5.98 -5.18 1.73
N GLU A 40 -5.11 -5.56 0.79
CA GLU A 40 -3.77 -6.09 1.11
C GLU A 40 -2.91 -5.03 1.80
N ILE A 41 -2.95 -3.78 1.32
CA ILE A 41 -2.23 -2.68 1.97
C ILE A 41 -2.67 -2.53 3.43
N CYS A 42 -3.99 -2.56 3.67
CA CYS A 42 -4.53 -2.51 5.02
C CYS A 42 -3.99 -3.67 5.86
N SER A 43 -4.09 -4.91 5.36
CA SER A 43 -3.59 -6.10 6.05
C SER A 43 -2.10 -6.00 6.37
N GLU A 44 -1.27 -5.57 5.41
CA GLU A 44 0.17 -5.44 5.61
C GLU A 44 0.52 -4.36 6.65
N LEU A 45 -0.16 -3.22 6.62
CA LEU A 45 0.03 -2.18 7.63
C LEU A 45 -0.39 -2.68 9.01
N LEU A 46 -1.46 -3.48 9.10
CA LEU A 46 -1.93 -4.07 10.35
C LEU A 46 -0.90 -5.05 10.92
N LYS A 47 -0.32 -5.91 10.08
CA LYS A 47 0.73 -6.87 10.46
C LYS A 47 1.98 -6.16 10.99
N VAL A 48 2.40 -5.08 10.33
CA VAL A 48 3.51 -4.23 10.79
C VAL A 48 3.19 -3.61 12.16
N ARG A 49 2.05 -2.91 12.26
CA ARG A 49 1.64 -2.17 13.47
C ARG A 49 1.60 -3.07 14.69
N TYR A 50 1.04 -4.27 14.54
CA TYR A 50 0.88 -5.21 15.65
C TYR A 50 1.98 -6.27 15.69
N SER A 51 3.02 -6.18 14.85
CA SER A 51 4.10 -7.20 14.78
C SER A 51 3.56 -8.64 14.68
N ASN A 52 2.48 -8.85 13.94
CA ASN A 52 1.78 -10.12 13.85
C ASN A 52 1.35 -10.43 12.40
N ASP A 53 2.00 -11.43 11.79
CA ASP A 53 1.80 -11.82 10.39
C ASP A 53 0.43 -12.46 10.10
N THR A 54 -0.35 -12.85 11.11
CA THR A 54 -1.65 -13.53 10.93
C THR A 54 -2.82 -12.56 10.81
N LEU A 55 -2.59 -11.26 10.97
CA LEU A 55 -3.65 -10.26 10.95
C LEU A 55 -4.07 -9.92 9.53
N GLU A 56 -5.38 -9.88 9.29
CA GLU A 56 -5.95 -9.51 8.00
C GLU A 56 -7.04 -8.46 8.20
N CYS A 57 -7.11 -7.49 7.29
CA CYS A 57 -8.17 -6.51 7.27
C CYS A 57 -9.47 -7.12 6.72
N ARG A 58 -10.59 -6.75 7.34
CA ARG A 58 -11.91 -7.21 6.93
C ARG A 58 -12.56 -6.18 6.02
N GLN A 59 -12.70 -6.52 4.75
CA GLN A 59 -13.40 -5.70 3.75
C GLN A 59 -14.64 -6.46 3.23
N PRO A 60 -15.84 -5.86 3.24
CA PRO A 60 -16.18 -4.53 3.73
C PRO A 60 -16.15 -4.43 5.27
N TYR A 61 -15.84 -3.23 5.76
CA TYR A 61 -15.89 -2.93 7.20
C TYR A 61 -17.33 -3.10 7.73
N PRO A 62 -17.54 -3.73 8.90
CA PRO A 62 -18.87 -3.88 9.46
C PRO A 62 -19.51 -2.52 9.70
N ILE A 63 -20.76 -2.35 9.26
CA ILE A 63 -21.53 -1.10 9.39
C ILE A 63 -21.64 -0.65 10.85
N GLY A 64 -21.70 -1.61 11.79
CA GLY A 64 -21.74 -1.32 13.22
C GLY A 64 -20.39 -0.95 13.84
N GLY A 65 -19.28 -0.94 13.10
CA GLY A 65 -17.98 -0.51 13.62
C GLY A 65 -17.89 1.01 13.83
N PRO A 66 -16.77 1.55 14.34
CA PRO A 66 -16.55 3.00 14.43
C PRO A 66 -16.76 3.66 13.05
N PRO A 67 -17.45 4.81 12.97
CA PRO A 67 -17.91 5.70 14.05
C PRO A 67 -19.28 5.37 14.66
N PHE A 68 -19.95 4.29 14.24
CA PHE A 68 -21.34 3.98 14.61
C PHE A 68 -21.51 3.09 15.87
N GLY A 69 -20.45 2.83 16.63
CA GLY A 69 -20.54 2.25 17.98
C GLY A 69 -20.05 0.81 18.18
N GLY A 70 -19.14 0.31 17.34
CA GLY A 70 -18.58 -1.05 17.44
C GLY A 70 -17.08 -1.08 17.72
N ALA A 71 -16.54 -2.29 17.83
CA ALA A 71 -15.12 -2.51 18.06
C ALA A 71 -14.28 -2.00 16.86
N PRO A 72 -13.15 -1.31 17.09
CA PRO A 72 -12.24 -0.90 16.02
C PRO A 72 -11.56 -2.10 15.36
N GLU A 73 -10.94 -1.87 14.19
CA GLU A 73 -10.04 -2.83 13.57
C GLU A 73 -8.97 -3.30 14.56
N ALA A 74 -8.76 -4.61 14.62
CA ALA A 74 -7.84 -5.27 15.55
C ALA A 74 -8.09 -4.97 17.05
N ALA A 75 -9.35 -4.77 17.44
CA ALA A 75 -9.73 -4.72 18.86
C ALA A 75 -9.26 -5.98 19.61
N GLY A 76 -8.70 -5.80 20.81
CA GLY A 76 -8.16 -6.89 21.62
C GLY A 76 -6.81 -7.44 21.16
N GLN A 77 -6.16 -6.78 20.19
CA GLN A 77 -4.81 -7.15 19.79
C GLN A 77 -3.76 -6.52 20.74
N HIS A 78 -2.87 -7.36 21.27
CA HIS A 78 -1.86 -6.99 22.28
C HIS A 78 -0.42 -7.25 21.82
N THR A 79 -0.23 -7.57 20.54
CA THR A 79 1.09 -7.89 19.97
C THR A 79 1.89 -6.66 19.52
N ALA A 80 1.28 -5.47 19.55
CA ALA A 80 1.98 -4.21 19.30
C ALA A 80 3.14 -4.03 20.29
N ARG A 81 4.29 -3.60 19.77
CA ARG A 81 5.53 -3.44 20.54
C ARG A 81 5.84 -1.98 20.86
N ASP A 82 4.87 -1.10 20.68
CA ASP A 82 5.03 0.34 20.81
C ASP A 82 5.22 0.75 22.28
N ASP A 83 5.99 1.82 22.48
CA ASP A 83 6.21 2.40 23.79
C ASP A 83 5.04 3.33 24.13
N TRP A 84 4.26 2.94 25.14
CA TRP A 84 3.13 3.72 25.63
C TRP A 84 3.59 4.81 26.60
N GLY A 85 3.00 5.99 26.52
CA GLY A 85 3.33 7.14 27.36
C GLY A 85 2.52 8.38 26.96
N ILE A 86 2.93 9.55 27.45
CA ILE A 86 2.30 10.84 27.10
C ILE A 86 2.44 11.11 25.58
N GLN A 87 3.58 10.73 25.00
CA GLN A 87 3.80 10.69 23.57
C GLN A 87 4.14 9.23 23.20
N PRO A 88 3.18 8.46 22.67
CA PRO A 88 3.45 7.08 22.28
C PRO A 88 4.45 7.06 21.11
N HIS A 89 5.44 6.18 21.20
CA HIS A 89 6.46 6.02 20.16
C HIS A 89 6.33 4.64 19.51
N PRO A 90 6.10 4.59 18.18
CA PRO A 90 6.11 3.32 17.48
C PRO A 90 7.52 2.72 17.46
N ARG A 91 7.63 1.41 17.68
CA ARG A 91 8.92 0.70 17.57
C ARG A 91 9.21 0.16 16.18
N TYR A 92 8.27 0.27 15.25
CA TYR A 92 8.50 -0.04 13.84
C TYR A 92 9.16 1.16 13.14
N ASP A 93 10.08 0.89 12.21
CA ASP A 93 10.68 1.92 11.36
C ASP A 93 9.63 2.62 10.51
N ARG A 94 9.86 3.88 10.12
CA ARG A 94 8.96 4.60 9.19
C ARG A 94 8.89 3.83 7.86
N ILE A 95 7.73 3.22 7.58
CA ILE A 95 7.56 2.38 6.39
C ILE A 95 6.92 3.18 5.26
N GLY A 96 7.63 3.28 4.13
CA GLY A 96 7.06 3.74 2.86
C GLY A 96 6.41 2.60 2.07
N PHE A 97 5.55 2.93 1.10
CA PHE A 97 4.80 1.93 0.33
C PHE A 97 5.69 0.88 -0.37
N ARG A 98 6.79 1.30 -1.00
CA ARG A 98 7.77 0.38 -1.62
C ARG A 98 8.34 -0.64 -0.63
N GLN A 99 8.55 -0.22 0.62
CA GLN A 99 9.07 -1.09 1.65
C GLN A 99 7.99 -2.06 2.15
N LEU A 100 6.74 -1.62 2.24
CA LEU A 100 5.59 -2.47 2.53
C LEU A 100 5.48 -3.62 1.51
N VAL A 101 5.57 -3.31 0.22
CA VAL A 101 5.55 -4.33 -0.87
C VAL A 101 6.70 -5.32 -0.70
N LYS A 102 7.93 -4.85 -0.43
CA LYS A 102 9.08 -5.73 -0.18
C LYS A 102 8.87 -6.67 1.01
N ILE A 103 8.28 -6.17 2.10
CA ILE A 103 7.97 -6.98 3.30
C ILE A 103 6.95 -8.06 2.94
N HIS A 104 5.89 -7.70 2.22
CA HIS A 104 4.88 -8.62 1.73
C HIS A 104 5.49 -9.72 0.85
N ASP A 105 6.21 -9.35 -0.21
CA ASP A 105 6.83 -10.29 -1.15
C ASP A 105 7.81 -11.23 -0.45
N ALA A 106 8.64 -10.68 0.45
CA ALA A 106 9.57 -11.48 1.24
C ALA A 106 8.84 -12.49 2.14
N ARG A 107 7.69 -12.11 2.72
CA ARG A 107 6.88 -13.03 3.52
C ARG A 107 6.26 -14.13 2.65
N ILE A 108 5.65 -13.79 1.52
CA ILE A 108 5.09 -14.78 0.58
C ILE A 108 6.18 -15.75 0.10
N ALA A 109 7.36 -15.25 -0.23
CA ALA A 109 8.50 -16.08 -0.61
C ALA A 109 8.96 -17.02 0.52
N ARG A 110 8.94 -16.57 1.79
CA ARG A 110 9.23 -17.43 2.95
C ARG A 110 8.17 -18.52 3.12
N GLN A 111 6.88 -18.16 2.98
CA GLN A 111 5.76 -19.11 3.10
C GLN A 111 5.79 -20.16 2.00
N ALA A 112 6.05 -19.76 0.75
CA ALA A 112 6.16 -20.68 -0.38
C ALA A 112 7.29 -21.71 -0.21
N LYS A 113 8.42 -21.32 0.42
CA LYS A 113 9.52 -22.23 0.74
C LYS A 113 9.23 -23.15 1.94
N ALA A 114 8.33 -22.74 2.83
CA ALA A 114 7.99 -23.48 4.05
C ALA A 114 6.95 -24.59 3.83
N ILE A 115 6.29 -24.64 2.67
CA ILE A 115 5.40 -25.76 2.30
C ILE A 115 6.29 -26.89 1.75
N PRO A 116 6.52 -27.99 2.48
CA PRO A 116 7.27 -29.12 1.96
C PRO A 116 6.49 -29.77 0.81
N ALA A 117 7.18 -30.15 -0.26
CA ALA A 117 6.60 -30.87 -1.38
C ALA A 117 5.85 -32.11 -0.85
N PRO A 118 4.64 -32.41 -1.36
CA PRO A 118 3.91 -33.60 -0.93
C PRO A 118 4.77 -34.83 -1.21
N HIS A 119 5.15 -35.54 -0.14
CA HIS A 119 5.78 -36.85 -0.24
C HIS A 119 4.86 -37.76 -1.05
N SER A 120 5.35 -38.21 -2.20
CA SER A 120 4.69 -39.20 -3.08
C SER A 120 4.93 -40.60 -2.55
#